data_AF-A0A3C1LYN0-F1
#
_entry.id   AF-A0A3C1LYN0-F1
#
_cell.length_a   1.000
_cell.length_b   1.000
_cell.length_c   1.000
_cell.angle_alpha   90.00
_cell.angle_beta   90.00
_cell.angle_gamma   90.00
#
_symmetry.space_group_name_H-M   'P 1'
#
loop_
_entity.id
_entity.type
_entity.pdbx_description
1 polymer ?
#
loop_
_entity_poly.entity_id
_entity_poly.type
_entity_poly.pdbx_seq_one_letter_code
_entity_poly.pdbx_strand_id
1 'polypeptide(L)'
;MATVSFQTCSAYEPAALDTVLPSLLQPLGGLAAIVKPGDRVLLKPNLLTGARPERQCTTHPQLVAAVARQVQAVGGKPFLGDSPAFGSAVGVARANGLWQLAQDLNMPIVEFQGDR
;
A
#
# COMPACT_ATOMS: atom_id res chain seq x y z
N MET A 1 12.16 20.00 -16.36
CA MET A 1 12.09 20.13 -14.89
C MET A 1 11.32 18.95 -14.34
N ALA A 2 11.70 18.42 -13.18
CA ALA A 2 10.92 17.38 -12.52
C ALA A 2 9.70 18.00 -11.80
N THR A 3 8.53 17.40 -11.94
CA THR A 3 7.34 17.78 -11.17
C THR A 3 7.38 17.07 -9.83
N VAL A 4 7.21 17.82 -8.74
CA VAL A 4 7.15 17.30 -7.36
C VAL A 4 5.84 17.74 -6.74
N SER A 5 5.15 16.83 -6.05
CA SER A 5 3.90 17.10 -5.33
C SER A 5 4.03 16.67 -3.88
N PHE A 6 3.59 17.53 -2.96
CA PHE A 6 3.56 17.26 -1.52
C PHE A 6 2.26 17.80 -0.92
N GLN A 7 1.75 17.12 0.09
CA GLN A 7 0.53 17.50 0.81
C GLN A 7 0.70 17.18 2.29
N THR A 8 0.11 18.01 3.15
CA THR A 8 0.01 17.72 4.59
C THR A 8 -1.13 16.74 4.83
N CYS A 9 -0.85 15.67 5.58
CA CYS A 9 -1.86 14.73 6.07
C CYS A 9 -1.66 14.60 7.58
N SER A 10 -2.60 15.12 8.37
CA SER A 10 -2.45 15.19 9.82
C SER A 10 -2.69 13.86 10.53
N ALA A 11 -3.34 12.89 9.86
CA ALA A 11 -3.67 11.60 10.44
C ALA A 11 -4.05 10.55 9.38
N TYR A 12 -4.09 9.27 9.77
CA TYR A 12 -4.27 8.11 8.88
C TYR A 12 -5.72 7.61 8.79
N GLU A 13 -6.71 8.36 9.28
CA GLU A 13 -8.11 7.96 9.16
C GLU A 13 -8.53 7.90 7.68
N PRO A 14 -9.40 6.95 7.30
CA PRO A 14 -9.81 6.78 5.91
C PRO A 14 -10.26 8.07 5.22
N ALA A 15 -11.08 8.90 5.89
CA ALA A 15 -11.59 10.14 5.33
C ALA A 15 -10.47 11.16 4.97
N ALA A 16 -9.41 11.23 5.79
CA ALA A 16 -8.27 12.10 5.52
C ALA A 16 -7.46 11.59 4.31
N LEU A 17 -7.18 10.28 4.28
CA LEU A 17 -6.43 9.65 3.20
C LEU A 17 -7.16 9.70 1.86
N ASP A 18 -8.48 9.45 1.87
CA ASP A 18 -9.33 9.49 0.67
C ASP A 18 -9.39 10.90 0.06
N THR A 19 -9.11 11.95 0.84
CA THR A 19 -9.03 13.34 0.37
C THR A 19 -7.61 13.73 -0.07
N VAL A 20 -6.60 13.40 0.74
CA VAL A 20 -5.23 13.87 0.53
C VAL A 20 -4.56 13.13 -0.63
N LEU A 21 -4.74 11.81 -0.76
CA LEU A 21 -4.04 11.02 -1.77
C LEU A 21 -4.42 11.40 -3.22
N PRO A 22 -5.71 11.59 -3.59
CA PRO A 22 -6.05 12.06 -4.93
C PRO A 22 -5.45 13.44 -5.21
N SER A 23 -5.53 14.36 -4.25
CA SER A 23 -4.96 15.71 -4.35
C SER A 23 -3.44 15.68 -4.51
N LEU A 24 -2.76 14.76 -3.79
CA LEU A 24 -1.32 14.54 -3.89
C LEU A 24 -0.91 14.06 -5.29
N LEU A 25 -1.68 13.16 -5.90
CA LEU A 25 -1.35 12.58 -7.21
C LEU A 25 -1.82 13.43 -8.39
N GLN A 26 -2.77 14.35 -8.18
CA GLN A 26 -3.38 15.12 -9.26
C GLN A 26 -2.39 15.92 -10.12
N PRO A 27 -1.35 16.59 -9.57
CA PRO A 27 -0.35 17.29 -10.38
C PRO A 27 0.47 16.35 -11.29
N LEU A 28 0.45 15.04 -11.02
CA LEU A 28 1.09 13.99 -11.82
C LEU A 28 0.11 13.34 -12.83
N GLY A 29 -1.09 13.90 -12.99
CA GLY A 29 -2.17 13.34 -13.81
C GLY A 29 -3.08 12.36 -13.07
N GLY A 30 -2.92 12.25 -11.75
CA GLY A 30 -3.66 11.30 -10.92
C GLY A 30 -3.19 9.86 -11.11
N LEU A 31 -3.76 8.94 -10.33
CA LEU A 31 -3.33 7.53 -10.38
C LEU A 31 -3.63 6.88 -11.74
N ALA A 32 -4.71 7.28 -12.43
CA ALA A 32 -5.09 6.77 -13.75
C ALA A 32 -4.10 7.14 -14.87
N ALA A 33 -3.26 8.16 -14.67
CA ALA A 33 -2.15 8.44 -15.59
C ALA A 33 -1.10 7.31 -15.57
N ILE A 34 -0.92 6.67 -14.41
CA ILE A 34 0.12 5.68 -14.14
C ILE A 34 -0.42 4.25 -14.27
N VAL A 35 -1.54 3.94 -13.63
CA VAL A 35 -2.16 2.61 -13.59
C VAL A 35 -3.25 2.51 -14.65
N LYS A 36 -3.23 1.43 -15.44
CA LYS A 36 -4.26 1.12 -16.45
C LYS A 36 -5.16 -0.03 -16.00
N PRO A 37 -6.41 -0.11 -16.50
CA PRO A 37 -7.29 -1.22 -16.20
C PRO A 37 -6.64 -2.57 -16.53
N GLY A 38 -6.67 -3.50 -15.57
CA GLY A 38 -6.06 -4.82 -15.69
C GLY A 38 -4.62 -4.93 -15.21
N ASP A 39 -3.91 -3.81 -14.99
CA ASP A 39 -2.54 -3.83 -14.49
C ASP A 39 -2.45 -4.53 -13.13
N ARG A 40 -1.43 -5.36 -12.98
CA ARG A 40 -1.07 -5.95 -11.69
C ARG A 40 -0.15 -5.00 -10.95
N VAL A 41 -0.64 -4.40 -9.87
CA VAL A 41 0.09 -3.34 -9.15
C VAL A 41 0.63 -3.88 -7.84
N LEU A 42 1.95 -3.87 -7.70
CA LEU A 42 2.62 -4.23 -6.46
C LEU A 42 2.49 -3.08 -5.45
N LEU A 43 1.94 -3.39 -4.27
CA LEU A 43 2.09 -2.58 -3.07
C LEU A 43 3.15 -3.22 -2.18
N LYS A 44 4.26 -2.50 -1.97
CA LYS A 44 5.39 -2.92 -1.14
C LYS A 44 5.47 -2.05 0.12
N PRO A 45 4.76 -2.42 1.21
CA PRO A 45 4.64 -1.60 2.43
C PRO A 45 5.85 -1.71 3.38
N ASN A 46 6.97 -2.26 2.91
CA ASN A 46 8.19 -2.49 3.67
C ASN A 46 7.93 -3.32 4.95
N LEU A 47 7.49 -4.57 4.77
CA LEU A 47 7.34 -5.59 5.81
C LEU A 47 8.70 -6.00 6.39
N LEU A 48 9.39 -5.09 7.07
CA LEU A 48 10.77 -5.25 7.54
C LEU A 48 10.88 -6.21 8.74
N THR A 49 9.94 -6.12 9.68
CA THR A 49 9.94 -6.90 10.92
C THR A 49 8.53 -7.25 11.34
N GLY A 50 8.36 -8.37 12.05
CA GLY A 50 7.10 -8.74 12.72
C GLY A 50 6.77 -7.91 13.97
N ALA A 51 7.36 -6.71 14.12
CA ALA A 51 6.96 -5.78 15.17
C ALA A 51 5.47 -5.44 15.06
N ARG A 52 4.83 -5.04 16.16
CA ARG A 52 3.42 -4.66 16.16
C ARG A 52 3.20 -3.28 15.50
N PRO A 53 1.99 -2.96 14.98
CA PRO A 53 1.71 -1.70 14.29
C PRO A 53 2.04 -0.46 15.12
N GLU A 54 1.91 -0.53 16.45
CA GLU A 54 2.08 0.62 17.35
C GLU A 54 3.54 1.08 17.41
N ARG A 55 4.50 0.23 16.97
CA ARG A 55 5.92 0.61 16.85
C ARG A 55 6.24 1.36 15.56
N GLN A 56 5.27 1.50 14.65
CA GLN A 56 5.41 2.21 13.36
C GLN A 56 6.64 1.77 12.54
N CYS A 57 7.05 0.50 12.68
CA CYS A 57 8.22 -0.03 11.98
C CYS A 57 7.91 -0.39 10.51
N THR A 58 6.64 -0.43 10.12
CA THR A 58 6.16 -0.68 8.76
C THR A 58 5.17 0.40 8.33
N THR A 59 4.86 0.50 7.04
CA THR A 59 3.84 1.45 6.54
C THR A 59 2.50 1.25 7.25
N HIS A 60 1.82 2.35 7.60
CA HIS A 60 0.55 2.31 8.32
C HIS A 60 -0.52 1.55 7.51
N PRO A 61 -1.26 0.58 8.09
CA PRO A 61 -2.18 -0.27 7.33
C PRO A 61 -3.27 0.48 6.56
N GLN A 62 -3.81 1.56 7.14
CA GLN A 62 -4.83 2.38 6.47
C GLN A 62 -4.30 3.09 5.23
N LEU A 63 -3.01 3.47 5.21
CA LEU A 63 -2.40 4.06 4.02
C LEU A 63 -2.31 3.02 2.90
N VAL A 64 -1.87 1.80 3.22
CA VAL A 64 -1.83 0.69 2.24
C VAL A 64 -3.21 0.41 1.67
N ALA A 65 -4.23 0.34 2.54
CA ALA A 65 -5.61 0.12 2.14
C ALA A 65 -6.16 1.24 1.26
N ALA A 66 -5.89 2.50 1.58
CA ALA A 66 -6.32 3.65 0.79
C ALA A 66 -5.71 3.63 -0.62
N VAL A 67 -4.41 3.34 -0.73
CA VAL A 67 -3.76 3.19 -2.05
C VAL A 67 -4.34 2.00 -2.82
N ALA A 68 -4.54 0.85 -2.17
CA ALA A 68 -5.15 -0.32 -2.81
C ALA A 68 -6.55 -0.01 -3.38
N ARG A 69 -7.39 0.70 -2.61
CA ARG A 69 -8.71 1.14 -3.08
C ARG A 69 -8.62 2.06 -4.30
N GLN A 70 -7.68 3.00 -4.32
CA GLN A 70 -7.50 3.88 -5.48
C GLN A 70 -7.02 3.11 -6.72
N VAL A 71 -6.11 2.14 -6.55
CA VAL A 71 -5.69 1.25 -7.64
C VAL A 71 -6.88 0.49 -8.20
N GLN A 72 -7.74 -0.08 -7.35
CA GLN A 72 -8.96 -0.77 -7.78
C GLN A 72 -9.94 0.17 -8.48
N ALA A 73 -10.10 1.41 -7.99
CA ALA A 73 -10.99 2.40 -8.56
C ALA A 73 -10.61 2.78 -10.00
N VAL A 74 -9.32 2.71 -10.37
CA VAL A 74 -8.86 2.92 -11.75
C VAL A 74 -8.77 1.61 -12.57
N GLY A 75 -9.31 0.52 -12.05
CA GLY A 75 -9.37 -0.79 -12.71
C GLY A 75 -8.10 -1.66 -12.57
N GLY A 76 -7.12 -1.22 -11.78
CA GLY A 76 -5.93 -1.99 -11.46
C GLY A 76 -6.22 -3.13 -10.47
N LYS A 77 -5.29 -4.08 -10.38
CA LYS A 77 -5.34 -5.26 -9.53
C LYS A 77 -4.20 -5.20 -8.52
N PRO A 78 -4.41 -4.58 -7.33
CA PRO A 78 -3.36 -4.48 -6.34
C PRO A 78 -3.04 -5.86 -5.75
N PHE A 79 -1.79 -6.08 -5.39
CA PHE A 79 -1.36 -7.18 -4.55
C PHE A 79 -0.26 -6.69 -3.61
N LEU A 80 -0.22 -7.23 -2.40
CA LEU A 80 0.86 -6.97 -1.46
C LEU A 80 2.01 -7.91 -1.77
N GLY A 81 3.22 -7.38 -1.91
CA GLY A 81 4.41 -8.20 -2.12
C GLY A 81 5.58 -7.70 -1.30
N ASP A 82 6.24 -8.62 -0.59
CA ASP A 82 7.45 -8.29 0.17
C ASP A 82 8.37 -9.49 0.40
N SER A 83 9.58 -9.20 0.88
CA SER A 83 10.63 -10.17 1.22
C SER A 83 11.23 -9.84 2.60
N PRO A 84 10.49 -10.07 3.70
CA PRO A 84 10.95 -9.78 5.05
C PRO A 84 12.29 -10.48 5.36
N ALA A 85 13.15 -9.82 6.14
CA ALA A 85 14.39 -10.44 6.64
C ALA A 85 14.10 -11.57 7.64
N PHE A 86 12.97 -11.48 8.36
CA PHE A 86 12.54 -12.44 9.37
C PHE A 86 11.05 -12.75 9.21
N GLY A 87 10.72 -14.05 9.22
CA GLY A 87 9.35 -14.53 9.03
C GLY A 87 8.94 -14.57 7.56
N SER A 88 7.63 -14.63 7.31
CA SER A 88 7.02 -14.57 5.97
C SER A 88 6.22 -13.27 5.80
N ALA A 89 6.05 -12.79 4.59
CA ALA A 89 5.19 -11.66 4.23
C ALA A 89 3.79 -11.82 4.82
N VAL A 90 3.21 -13.03 4.76
CA VAL A 90 1.92 -13.33 5.40
C VAL A 90 2.01 -13.19 6.93
N GLY A 91 3.06 -13.74 7.55
CA GLY A 91 3.27 -13.65 9.00
C GLY A 91 3.41 -12.20 9.47
N VAL A 92 4.22 -11.40 8.77
CA VAL A 92 4.42 -9.99 9.08
C VAL A 92 3.16 -9.16 8.80
N ALA A 93 2.42 -9.48 7.73
CA ALA A 93 1.13 -8.84 7.46
C ALA A 93 0.09 -9.11 8.55
N ARG A 94 0.07 -10.33 9.12
CA ARG A 94 -0.78 -10.65 10.29
C ARG A 94 -0.36 -9.86 11.52
N ALA A 95 0.94 -9.85 11.82
CA ALA A 95 1.48 -9.12 12.96
C ALA A 95 1.21 -7.61 12.89
N ASN A 96 1.13 -7.05 11.67
CA ASN A 96 0.95 -5.62 11.43
C ASN A 96 -0.48 -5.20 11.02
N GLY A 97 -1.49 -6.07 11.15
CA GLY A 97 -2.87 -5.71 10.86
C GLY A 97 -3.21 -5.54 9.37
N LEU A 98 -2.29 -5.87 8.46
CA LEU A 98 -2.50 -5.83 7.01
C LEU A 98 -3.27 -7.05 6.50
N TRP A 99 -3.23 -8.16 7.22
CA TRP A 99 -3.86 -9.41 6.80
C TRP A 99 -5.38 -9.29 6.62
N GLN A 100 -6.09 -8.71 7.59
CA GLN A 100 -7.55 -8.56 7.48
C GLN A 100 -7.92 -7.59 6.35
N LEU A 101 -7.24 -6.45 6.27
CA LEU A 101 -7.43 -5.47 5.19
C LEU A 101 -7.18 -6.06 3.80
N ALA A 102 -6.15 -6.90 3.65
CA ALA A 102 -5.87 -7.58 2.40
C ALA A 102 -7.00 -8.53 1.99
N GLN A 103 -7.58 -9.26 2.94
CA GLN A 103 -8.75 -10.11 2.67
C GLN A 103 -9.98 -9.28 2.29
N ASP A 104 -10.29 -8.23 3.05
CA ASP A 104 -11.47 -7.38 2.81
C ASP A 104 -11.41 -6.71 1.43
N LEU A 105 -10.20 -6.39 0.95
CA LEU A 105 -9.96 -5.79 -0.36
C LEU A 105 -9.74 -6.82 -1.47
N ASN A 106 -9.82 -8.13 -1.20
CA ASN A 106 -9.46 -9.18 -2.15
C ASN A 106 -8.06 -8.96 -2.78
N MET A 107 -7.12 -8.48 -1.97
CA MET A 107 -5.75 -8.15 -2.36
C MET A 107 -4.82 -9.30 -1.97
N PRO A 108 -4.29 -10.08 -2.94
CA PRO A 108 -3.40 -11.19 -2.63
C PRO A 108 -2.13 -10.72 -1.90
N ILE A 109 -1.60 -11.55 -1.00
CA ILE A 109 -0.27 -11.36 -0.39
C ILE A 109 0.68 -12.37 -1.02
N VAL A 110 1.78 -11.88 -1.58
CA VAL A 110 2.78 -12.66 -2.30
C VAL A 110 4.11 -12.56 -1.56
N GLU A 111 4.69 -13.71 -1.24
CA GLU A 111 6.06 -13.80 -0.74
C GLU A 111 7.03 -13.66 -1.92
N PHE A 112 8.00 -12.77 -1.80
CA PHE A 112 9.10 -12.69 -2.75
C PHE A 112 10.31 -13.46 -2.24
N GLN A 113 10.77 -14.40 -3.06
CA GLN A 113 12.01 -15.13 -2.86
C GLN A 113 13.08 -14.49 -3.74
N GLY A 114 14.23 -14.19 -3.16
CA GLY A 114 15.42 -13.83 -3.92
C GLY A 114 16.34 -15.04 -4.03
N ASP A 115 16.95 -15.23 -5.20
CA ASP A 115 18.10 -16.12 -5.34
C ASP A 115 19.26 -15.46 -4.58
N ARG A 116 19.57 -15.97 -3.39
CA ARG A 116 20.74 -15.55 -2.60
C ARG A 116 21.90 -16.50 -2.84
#